data_AF-A0A699X838-F1
#
_entry.id   AF-A0A699X838-F1
#
_cell.length_a   1.000
_cell.length_b   1.000
_cell.length_c   1.000
_cell.angle_alpha   90.00
_cell.angle_beta   90.00
_cell.angle_gamma   90.00
#
_symmetry.space_group_name_H-M   'P 1'
#
loop_
_entity.id
_entity.type
_entity.pdbx_description
1 polymer ?
#
loop_
_entity_poly.entity_id
_entity_poly.type
_entity_poly.pdbx_seq_one_letter_code
_entity_poly.pdbx_strand_id
1 'polypeptide(L)'
;LTKAYDSFNVWDLHTVDNGVNEHLFPLLDRSMHGRWDVIFGHYLGVDHAGHRYGPDHPAMHEKLKQMDSVLRRVIDNLDNETLLVVMGDHGMDV
;
A
#
# COMPACT_ATOMS: atom_id res chain seq x y z
N LEU A 1 0.05 -13.08 12.42
CA LEU A 1 -1.14 -12.38 11.88
C LEU A 1 -0.85 -12.10 10.42
N THR A 2 -1.31 -12.94 9.50
CA THR A 2 -1.05 -12.79 8.05
C THR A 2 -2.38 -12.79 7.33
N LYS A 3 -2.53 -11.87 6.38
CA LYS A 3 -3.76 -11.66 5.60
C LYS A 3 -3.36 -11.59 4.14
N ALA A 4 -3.79 -12.57 3.37
CA ALA A 4 -3.46 -12.71 1.96
C ALA A 4 -4.70 -12.45 1.10
N TYR A 5 -4.49 -11.88 -0.07
CA TYR A 5 -5.50 -11.60 -1.09
C TYR A 5 -5.04 -12.20 -2.42
N ASP A 6 -5.99 -12.50 -3.30
CA ASP A 6 -5.67 -12.88 -4.67
C ASP A 6 -5.01 -11.70 -5.39
N SER A 7 -3.95 -11.97 -6.14
CA SER A 7 -3.09 -10.97 -6.78
C SER A 7 -3.04 -11.07 -8.30
N PHE A 8 -3.60 -12.11 -8.91
CA PHE A 8 -3.45 -12.31 -10.37
C PHE A 8 -4.49 -11.56 -11.21
N ASN A 9 -5.50 -10.99 -10.57
CA ASN A 9 -6.52 -10.21 -11.25
C ASN A 9 -6.08 -8.75 -11.44
N VAL A 10 -5.42 -8.45 -12.55
CA VAL A 10 -5.01 -7.08 -12.92
C VAL A 10 -6.16 -6.10 -13.13
N TRP A 11 -7.42 -6.58 -13.16
CA TRP A 11 -8.59 -5.71 -13.17
C TRP A 11 -8.94 -5.16 -11.80
N ASP A 12 -8.45 -5.81 -10.74
CA ASP A 12 -8.65 -5.32 -9.39
C ASP A 12 -7.61 -4.25 -9.05
N LEU A 13 -8.06 -3.00 -8.93
CA LEU A 13 -7.20 -1.91 -8.52
C LEU A 13 -7.33 -1.58 -7.02
N HIS A 14 -8.24 -2.23 -6.29
CA HIS A 14 -8.69 -1.71 -4.99
C HIS A 14 -8.83 -2.75 -3.89
N THR A 15 -9.24 -3.98 -4.18
CA THR A 15 -9.59 -4.96 -3.14
C THR A 15 -8.36 -5.31 -2.31
N VAL A 16 -7.23 -5.59 -2.97
CA VAL A 16 -5.95 -5.84 -2.28
C VAL A 16 -5.54 -4.64 -1.43
N ASP A 17 -5.45 -3.45 -2.03
CA ASP A 17 -5.00 -2.23 -1.35
C ASP A 17 -5.89 -1.86 -0.15
N ASN A 18 -7.20 -2.00 -0.29
CA ASN A 18 -8.15 -1.75 0.79
C ASN A 18 -8.02 -2.79 1.90
N GLY A 19 -7.78 -4.06 1.55
CA GLY A 19 -7.50 -5.11 2.50
C GLY A 19 -6.21 -4.91 3.28
N VAL A 20 -5.15 -4.43 2.61
CA VAL A 20 -3.91 -4.02 3.30
C VAL A 20 -4.21 -2.89 4.27
N ASN A 21 -4.95 -1.86 3.84
CA ASN A 21 -5.32 -0.74 4.71
C ASN A 21 -6.14 -1.18 5.94
N GLU A 22 -7.11 -2.07 5.76
CA GLU A 22 -7.98 -2.60 6.82
C GLU A 22 -7.16 -3.25 7.94
N HIS A 23 -6.06 -3.91 7.59
CA HIS A 23 -5.23 -4.64 8.54
C HIS A 23 -3.98 -3.88 9.00
N LEU A 24 -3.44 -2.97 8.18
CA LEU A 24 -2.28 -2.16 8.51
C LEU A 24 -2.61 -1.10 9.55
N PHE A 25 -3.65 -0.29 9.32
CA PHE A 25 -3.92 0.87 10.19
C PHE A 25 -4.18 0.53 11.66
N PRO A 26 -4.89 -0.57 12.01
CA PRO A 26 -5.03 -0.96 13.41
C PRO A 26 -3.70 -1.31 14.09
N LEU A 27 -2.70 -1.79 13.34
CA LEU A 27 -1.37 -2.12 13.89
C LEU A 27 -0.52 -0.88 14.16
N LEU A 28 -0.83 0.23 13.50
CA LEU A 28 -0.19 1.54 13.70
C LEU A 28 -0.84 2.36 14.81
N ASP A 29 -1.90 1.86 15.45
CA ASP A 29 -2.49 2.53 16.61
C ASP A 29 -1.49 2.54 17.80
N ARG A 30 -1.48 3.63 18.56
CA ARG A 30 -0.58 3.81 19.73
C ARG A 30 -0.67 2.67 20.74
N SER A 31 -1.85 2.05 20.91
CA SER A 31 -2.04 0.91 21.80
C SER A 31 -1.32 -0.37 21.34
N MET A 32 -0.94 -0.44 20.07
CA MET A 32 -0.22 -1.54 19.45
C MET A 32 1.29 -1.33 19.39
N HIS A 33 1.81 -0.16 19.83
CA HIS A 33 3.25 0.11 19.84
C HIS A 33 3.99 -0.92 20.73
N GLY A 34 5.12 -1.42 20.23
CA GLY A 34 5.91 -2.47 20.90
C GLY A 34 5.27 -3.87 20.89
N ARG A 35 4.13 -4.07 20.21
CA ARG A 35 3.49 -5.38 20.04
C ARG A 35 3.94 -6.12 18.77
N TRP A 36 4.72 -5.45 17.93
CA TRP A 36 5.31 -5.98 16.71
C TRP A 36 6.72 -5.42 16.57
N ASP A 37 7.62 -6.22 16.01
CA ASP A 37 8.99 -5.80 15.68
C ASP A 37 9.10 -5.34 14.22
N VAL A 38 8.33 -5.97 13.31
CA VAL A 38 8.29 -5.65 11.88
C VAL A 38 6.86 -5.81 11.34
N ILE A 39 6.46 -4.88 10.47
CA ILE A 39 5.23 -4.97 9.66
C ILE A 39 5.61 -4.93 8.18
N PHE A 40 4.94 -5.74 7.36
CA PHE A 40 5.01 -5.69 5.90
C PHE A 40 3.62 -5.36 5.33
N GLY A 41 3.56 -4.31 4.50
CA GLY A 41 2.41 -3.98 3.67
C GLY A 41 2.81 -4.03 2.20
N HIS A 42 2.14 -4.85 1.40
CA HIS A 42 2.43 -5.00 -0.03
C HIS A 42 1.19 -4.64 -0.84
N TYR A 43 1.29 -3.58 -1.63
CA TYR A 43 0.19 -3.01 -2.41
C TYR A 43 0.39 -3.35 -3.89
N LEU A 44 -0.70 -3.55 -4.62
CA LEU A 44 -0.68 -3.95 -6.04
C LEU A 44 -1.39 -2.97 -6.96
N GLY A 45 -2.23 -2.07 -6.43
CA GLY A 45 -3.08 -1.25 -7.29
C GLY A 45 -2.34 -0.31 -8.25
N VAL A 46 -1.11 0.11 -7.93
CA VAL A 46 -0.26 0.92 -8.83
C VAL A 46 0.26 0.06 -9.99
N ASP A 47 0.80 -1.12 -9.69
CA ASP A 47 1.27 -2.07 -10.69
C ASP A 47 0.15 -2.49 -11.64
N HIS A 48 -1.01 -2.89 -11.08
CA HIS A 48 -2.18 -3.29 -11.86
C HIS A 48 -2.68 -2.16 -12.76
N ALA A 49 -2.70 -0.91 -12.28
CA ALA A 49 -3.07 0.23 -13.12
C ALA A 49 -2.08 0.43 -14.28
N GLY A 50 -0.78 0.24 -14.02
CA GLY A 50 0.28 0.32 -15.03
C GLY A 50 0.13 -0.75 -16.11
N HIS A 51 0.01 -2.03 -15.72
CA HIS A 51 -0.18 -3.12 -16.67
C HIS A 51 -1.50 -3.01 -17.46
N ARG A 52 -2.57 -2.52 -16.83
CA ARG A 52 -3.88 -2.48 -17.46
C ARG A 52 -4.05 -1.29 -18.40
N TYR A 53 -3.57 -0.11 -18.01
CA TYR A 53 -3.86 1.14 -18.71
C TYR A 53 -2.63 1.87 -19.23
N GLY A 54 -1.44 1.45 -18.84
CA GLY A 54 -0.18 2.15 -19.09
C GLY A 54 0.15 3.17 -17.99
N PRO A 55 1.44 3.57 -17.89
CA PRO A 55 1.90 4.50 -16.86
C PRO A 55 1.36 5.93 -17.05
N ASP A 56 1.02 6.35 -18.27
CA ASP A 56 0.49 7.68 -18.58
C ASP A 56 -1.05 7.68 -18.78
N HIS A 57 -1.76 7.09 -17.83
CA HIS A 57 -3.23 7.02 -17.85
C HIS A 57 -3.84 7.65 -16.60
N PRO A 58 -5.02 8.31 -16.68
CA PRO A 58 -5.69 8.89 -15.51
C PRO A 58 -5.91 7.91 -14.34
N ALA A 59 -6.12 6.62 -14.63
CA ALA A 59 -6.21 5.59 -13.59
C ALA A 59 -4.91 5.44 -12.79
N MET A 60 -3.74 5.53 -13.44
CA MET A 60 -2.44 5.54 -12.75
C MET A 60 -2.33 6.75 -11.82
N HIS A 61 -2.71 7.93 -12.30
CA HIS A 61 -2.72 9.16 -11.49
C HIS A 61 -3.59 9.05 -10.24
N GLU A 62 -4.84 8.57 -10.38
CA GLU A 62 -5.72 8.37 -9.23
C GLU A 62 -5.19 7.31 -8.26
N LYS A 63 -4.51 6.27 -8.77
CA LYS A 63 -3.85 5.27 -7.93
C LYS A 63 -2.64 5.80 -7.17
N LEU A 64 -1.81 6.63 -7.80
CA LEU A 64 -0.69 7.30 -7.14
C LEU A 64 -1.17 8.27 -6.05
N LYS A 65 -2.25 9.04 -6.32
CA LYS A 65 -2.89 9.88 -5.29
C LYS A 65 -3.41 9.08 -4.10
N GLN A 66 -4.02 7.92 -4.37
CA GLN A 66 -4.46 7.02 -3.30
C GLN A 66 -3.26 6.57 -2.45
N MET A 67 -2.15 6.17 -3.09
CA MET A 67 -0.95 5.72 -2.38
C MET A 67 -0.29 6.85 -1.58
N ASP A 68 -0.20 8.07 -2.12
CA ASP A 68 0.29 9.24 -1.37
C ASP A 68 -0.58 9.50 -0.12
N SER A 69 -1.90 9.40 -0.25
CA SER A 69 -2.82 9.56 0.89
C SER A 69 -2.63 8.48 1.96
N VAL A 70 -2.42 7.23 1.55
CA VAL A 70 -2.12 6.11 2.46
C VAL A 70 -0.80 6.37 3.18
N LEU A 71 0.26 6.73 2.46
CA LEU A 71 1.58 6.97 3.04
C LEU A 71 1.57 8.14 4.03
N ARG A 72 0.89 9.25 3.71
CA ARG A 72 0.69 10.36 4.66
C ARG A 72 0.01 9.88 5.94
N ARG A 73 -1.06 9.08 5.81
CA ARG A 73 -1.75 8.52 6.98
C ARG A 73 -0.85 7.58 7.78
N VAL A 74 0.00 6.77 7.14
CA VAL A 74 0.99 5.96 7.84
C VAL A 74 1.94 6.86 8.63
N ILE A 75 2.52 7.88 8.00
CA ILE A 75 3.43 8.83 8.65
C ILE A 75 2.75 9.51 9.85
N ASP A 76 1.51 9.96 9.71
CA ASP A 76 0.76 10.63 10.79
C ASP A 76 0.48 9.72 12.01
N ASN A 77 0.47 8.39 11.82
CA ASN A 77 0.22 7.43 12.90
C ASN A 77 1.50 6.82 13.47
N LEU A 78 2.64 6.93 12.78
CA LEU A 78 3.93 6.41 13.26
C LEU A 78 4.51 7.28 14.37
N ASP A 79 5.21 6.65 15.32
CA ASP A 79 6.06 7.38 16.26
C ASP A 79 7.43 7.73 15.66
N ASN A 80 8.21 8.49 16.42
CA ASN A 80 9.56 8.90 16.03
C ASN A 80 10.63 7.81 16.27
N GLU A 81 10.24 6.63 16.77
CA GLU A 81 11.15 5.52 17.10
C GLU A 81 11.03 4.38 16.09
N THR A 82 10.13 4.50 15.12
CA THR A 82 9.89 3.52 14.07
C THR A 82 10.50 3.96 12.74
N LEU A 83 11.23 3.04 12.08
CA LEU A 83 11.71 3.24 10.71
C LEU A 83 10.62 2.88 9.70
N LEU A 84 10.22 3.84 8.87
CA LEU A 84 9.41 3.59 7.68
C LEU A 84 10.32 3.43 6.45
N VAL A 85 10.20 2.30 5.75
CA VAL A 85 10.83 2.08 4.44
C VAL A 85 9.74 1.97 3.39
N VAL A 86 9.83 2.79 2.35
CA VAL A 86 8.92 2.77 1.19
C VAL A 86 9.77 2.49 -0.05
N MET A 87 9.44 1.43 -0.79
CA MET A 87 10.15 1.05 -1.99
C MET A 87 9.22 0.40 -3.01
N GLY A 88 9.53 0.57 -4.28
CA GLY A 88 9.04 -0.27 -5.37
C GLY A 88 10.04 -1.39 -5.66
N ASP A 89 9.55 -2.47 -6.25
CA ASP A 89 10.35 -3.58 -6.75
C ASP A 89 10.83 -3.35 -8.19
N HIS A 90 10.01 -2.70 -9.02
CA HIS A 90 10.37 -2.30 -10.39
C HIS A 90 9.63 -1.02 -10.84
N GLY A 91 9.93 -0.58 -12.07
CA GLY A 91 9.21 0.49 -12.77
C GLY A 91 8.15 -0.07 -13.74
N MET A 92 7.48 0.81 -14.48
CA MET A 92 6.54 0.45 -15.55
C MET A 92 6.96 1.15 -16.84
N ASP A 93 6.94 0.42 -17.95
CA ASP A 93 7.16 0.98 -19.29
C ASP A 93 5.85 0.97 -20.09
N VAL A 94 5.86 1.66 -21.23
CA VAL A 94 4.74 1.73 -22.18
C VAL A 94 4.56 0.45 -23.00
#